data_AF-D4VP34-F1
#
_entry.id   AF-D4VP34-F1
#
_cell.length_a   1.000
_cell.length_b   1.000
_cell.length_c   1.000
_cell.angle_alpha   90.00
_cell.angle_beta   90.00
_cell.angle_gamma   90.00
#
_symmetry.space_group_name_H-M   'P 1'
#
loop_
_entity.id
_entity.type
_entity.pdbx_description
1 polymer ?
#
loop_
_entity_poly.entity_id
_entity_poly.type
_entity_poly.pdbx_seq_one_letter_code
_entity_poly.pdbx_strand_id
1 'polypeptide(L)' 'MRNDPNALIADIAFDYGFSNPSYFIRCFKNAYDITPAAYRRKYANS' A
#
# COMPACT_ATOMS: atom_id res chain seq x y z
N MET A 1 -12.28 3.90 -10.56
CA MET A 1 -11.16 3.93 -9.60
C MET A 1 -10.74 2.49 -9.41
N ARG A 2 -9.62 2.10 -10.01
CA ARG A 2 -9.24 0.68 -10.24
C ARG A 2 -8.82 0.03 -8.93
N ASN A 3 -9.64 -0.87 -8.39
CA ASN A 3 -9.23 -1.82 -7.36
C ASN A 3 -8.44 -2.96 -8.03
N ASP A 4 -7.30 -2.61 -8.63
CA ASP A 4 -6.41 -3.59 -9.26
C ASP A 4 -5.60 -4.28 -8.17
N PRO A 5 -5.74 -5.61 -7.97
CA PRO A 5 -4.97 -6.35 -6.98
C PRO A 5 -3.46 -6.33 -7.29
N ASN A 6 -3.09 -5.96 -8.52
CA ASN A 6 -1.71 -5.83 -8.99
C ASN A 6 -1.15 -4.38 -8.98
N ALA A 7 -1.94 -3.36 -8.62
CA ALA A 7 -1.45 -1.98 -8.57
C ALA A 7 -0.22 -1.89 -7.66
N LEU A 8 0.90 -1.27 -8.03
CA LEU A 8 2.07 -1.27 -7.15
C LEU A 8 1.79 -0.41 -5.91
N ILE A 9 2.38 -0.74 -4.76
CA ILE A 9 2.26 0.09 -3.55
C ILE A 9 2.74 1.53 -3.81
N ALA A 10 3.67 1.70 -4.76
CA ALA A 10 4.12 3.00 -5.24
C ALA A 10 3.00 3.77 -5.96
N ASP A 11 2.25 3.13 -6.86
CA ASP A 11 1.14 3.78 -7.58
C ASP A 11 0.06 4.25 -6.61
N ILE A 12 -0.29 3.41 -5.62
CA ILE A 12 -1.22 3.77 -4.55
C ILE A 12 -0.68 4.97 -3.75
N ALA A 13 0.61 5.01 -3.46
CA ALA A 13 1.19 6.16 -2.76
C ALA A 13 1.03 7.45 -3.60
N PHE A 14 1.35 7.40 -4.90
CA PHE A 14 1.24 8.56 -5.78
C PHE A 14 -0.21 9.05 -5.96
N ASP A 15 -1.17 8.13 -6.10
CA ASP A 15 -2.60 8.47 -6.23
C ASP A 15 -3.14 9.22 -5.00
N TYR A 16 -2.60 8.94 -3.82
CA TYR A 16 -2.96 9.60 -2.57
C TYR A 16 -2.11 10.85 -2.29
N GLY A 17 -1.30 11.30 -3.25
CA GLY A 17 -0.50 12.52 -3.14
C GLY A 17 0.83 12.36 -2.42
N PHE A 18 1.30 11.13 -2.17
CA PHE A 18 2.64 10.91 -1.64
C PHE A 18 3.67 10.93 -2.76
N SER A 19 4.63 11.85 -2.67
CA SER A 19 5.76 11.91 -3.61
C SER A 19 6.81 10.81 -3.38
N ASN A 20 6.76 10.12 -2.24
CA ASN A 20 7.71 9.08 -1.87
C ASN A 20 7.01 7.81 -1.33
N PRO A 21 7.00 6.71 -2.10
CA PRO A 21 6.43 5.42 -1.68
C PRO A 21 7.03 4.87 -0.38
N SER A 22 8.32 5.10 -0.13
CA SER A 22 8.98 4.62 1.09
C SER A 22 8.44 5.31 2.34
N TYR A 23 8.08 6.60 2.24
CA TYR A 23 7.45 7.34 3.31
C TYR A 23 6.03 6.83 3.57
N PHE A 24 5.25 6.61 2.50
CA PHE A 24 3.93 5.98 2.59
C PHE A 24 3.98 4.63 3.30
N ILE A 25 4.91 3.73 2.92
CA ILE A 25 5.07 2.42 3.55
C ILE A 25 5.40 2.56 5.05
N ARG A 26 6.25 3.52 5.42
CA ARG A 26 6.61 3.76 6.82
C ARG A 26 5.42 4.27 7.63
N CYS A 27 4.66 5.23 7.10
CA CYS A 27 3.43 5.73 7.72
C CYS A 27 2.37 4.63 7.84
N PHE A 28 2.15 3.86 6.78
CA PHE A 28 1.21 2.75 6.77
C PHE A 28 1.59 1.69 7.82
N LYS A 29 2.87 1.30 7.87
CA LYS A 29 3.36 0.38 8.89
C LYS A 29 3.20 0.95 10.29
N ASN A 30 3.46 2.24 10.51
CA ASN A 30 3.27 2.86 11.82
C ASN A 30 1.78 2.92 12.24
N ALA A 31 0.87 3.07 11.27
CA ALA A 31 -0.57 3.19 11.54
C ALA A 31 -1.25 1.82 11.73
N TYR A 32 -0.86 0.81 10.95
CA TYR A 32 -1.52 -0.50 10.91
C TYR A 32 -0.66 -1.66 11.45
N ASP A 33 0.56 -1.36 11.89
CA ASP A 33 1.58 -2.31 12.35
C ASP A 33 1.91 -3.45 11.37
N ILE A 34 1.64 -3.23 10.08
CA ILE A 34 1.86 -4.20 9.01
C ILE A 34 2.30 -3.49 7.73
N THR A 35 3.14 -4.14 6.92
CA THR A 35 3.52 -3.57 5.62
C THR A 35 2.35 -3.69 4.62
N PRO A 36 2.18 -2.73 3.69
CA PRO A 36 1.13 -2.81 2.67
C PRO A 36 1.17 -4.11 1.85
N ALA A 37 2.37 -4.63 1.57
CA ALA A 37 2.55 -5.90 0.86
C ALA A 37 2.10 -7.10 1.69
N ALA A 38 2.37 -7.13 3.00
CA ALA A 38 1.88 -8.17 3.90
C ALA A 38 0.36 -8.08 4.10
N TYR A 39 -0.18 -6.86 4.21
CA TYR A 39 -1.62 -6.63 4.25
C TYR A 39 -2.29 -7.20 2.99
N ARG A 40 -1.80 -6.88 1.80
CA ARG A 40 -2.33 -7.44 0.54
C ARG A 40 -2.23 -8.96 0.50
N ARG A 41 -1.10 -9.57 0.86
CA ARG A 41 -1.01 -11.03 0.91
C ARG A 41 -2.02 -11.67 1.87
N LYS A 42 -2.33 -11.01 2.99
CA LYS A 42 -3.32 -11.48 3.97
C LYS A 42 -4.76 -11.46 3.42
N TYR A 43 -5.10 -10.47 2.60
CA TYR A 43 -6.47 -10.29 2.07
C TYR A 43 -6.65 -10.70 0.61
N ALA A 44 -5.58 -10.99 -0.14
CA ALA A 44 -5.63 -11.39 -1.55
C ALA A 44 -5.87 -12.90 -1.76
N ASN A 45 -6.05 -13.68 -0.69
CA ASN A 45 -6.31 -15.13 -0.75
C ASN A 45 -7.71 -15.50 -0.21
N SER A 46 -8.76 -14.79 -0.64
CA SER A 46 -10.16 -15.24 -0.51
C SER A 46 -10.87 -15.08 -1.85
#